data_AF-A0A1B8XY17-F1
#
_entry.id   AF-A0A1B8XY17-F1
#
_cell.length_a   1.000
_cell.length_b   1.000
_cell.length_c   1.000
_cell.angle_alpha   90.00
_cell.angle_beta   90.00
_cell.angle_gamma   90.00
#
_symmetry.space_group_name_H-M   'P 1'
#
loop_
_entity.id
_entity.type
_entity.pdbx_description
1 polymer ?
#
loop_
_entity_poly.entity_id
_entity_poly.type
_entity_poly.pdbx_seq_one_letter_code
_entity_poly.pdbx_strand_id
1 'polypeptide(L)'
;MVRRPAIELLRYLRNSDPTQPAVRYVLYGKRGTGKSLTLCHIVHYCHTQGWLLLQVPDAHVLVKNCKELMPSSFHSNRFDQPLEASNWLKNFKATNEHFLKQIRTNQRYVWSKREATDEGRPLGEVVDQ
;
A
#
# COMPACT_ATOMS: atom_id res chain seq x y z
N MET A 1 -3.39 6.22 -22.84
CA MET A 1 -3.39 7.64 -23.25
C MET A 1 -2.45 8.42 -22.34
N VAL A 2 -1.43 9.06 -22.89
CA VAL A 2 -0.50 9.90 -22.11
C VAL A 2 -1.11 11.30 -21.96
N ARG A 3 -1.14 11.84 -20.74
CA ARG A 3 -1.76 13.14 -20.44
C ARG A 3 -0.80 14.04 -19.68
N ARG A 4 -0.94 15.36 -19.88
CA ARG A 4 -0.10 16.39 -19.25
C ARG A 4 0.05 16.25 -17.73
N PRO A 5 -1.02 15.98 -16.94
CA PRO A 5 -0.89 15.81 -15.49
C PRO A 5 -0.01 14.62 -15.09
N ALA A 6 -0.01 13.55 -15.88
CA ALA A 6 0.86 12.41 -15.60
C ALA A 6 2.33 12.77 -15.88
N ILE A 7 2.62 13.39 -17.02
CA ILE A 7 3.99 13.78 -17.40
C ILE A 7 4.59 14.73 -16.36
N GLU A 8 3.79 15.70 -15.88
CA GLU A 8 4.22 16.65 -14.87
C GLU A 8 4.61 15.94 -13.56
N LEU A 9 3.76 15.04 -13.06
CA LEU A 9 4.01 14.33 -11.82
C LEU A 9 5.17 13.33 -11.96
N LEU A 10 5.31 12.69 -13.12
CA LEU A 10 6.48 11.86 -13.44
C LEU A 10 7.78 12.66 -13.45
N ARG A 11 7.76 13.91 -13.92
CA ARG A 11 8.93 14.79 -13.86
C ARG A 11 9.30 15.12 -12.41
N TYR A 12 8.33 15.37 -11.54
CA TYR A 12 8.59 15.59 -10.11
C TYR A 12 9.17 14.35 -9.43
N LEU A 13 8.62 13.17 -9.72
CA LEU A 13 9.14 11.90 -9.19
C LEU A 13 10.56 11.57 -9.67
N ARG A 14 10.91 11.91 -10.91
CA ARG A 14 12.29 11.72 -11.41
C ARG A 14 13.31 12.62 -10.72
N ASN A 15 12.87 13.81 -10.30
CA ASN A 15 13.73 14.81 -9.68
C ASN A 15 13.64 14.76 -8.14
N SER A 16 12.92 13.80 -7.57
CA SER A 16 12.76 13.70 -6.12
C SER A 16 14.05 13.18 -5.48
N ASP A 17 14.54 13.91 -4.48
CA ASP A 17 15.69 13.52 -3.68
C ASP A 17 15.23 12.58 -2.54
N PRO A 18 15.72 11.33 -2.47
CA PRO A 18 15.34 10.38 -1.42
C PRO A 18 15.87 10.75 -0.03
N THR A 19 16.81 11.71 0.07
CA THR A 19 17.31 12.20 1.37
C THR A 19 16.34 13.19 2.03
N GLN A 20 15.42 13.75 1.26
CA GLN A 20 14.42 14.70 1.73
C GLN A 20 13.16 13.97 2.24
N PRO A 21 12.36 14.63 3.10
CA PRO A 21 11.09 14.08 3.55
C PRO A 21 10.14 13.78 2.37
N ALA A 22 9.31 12.75 2.53
CA ALA A 22 8.39 12.31 1.49
C ALA A 22 7.43 13.44 1.03
N VAL A 23 7.51 13.77 -0.26
CA VAL A 23 6.67 14.80 -0.89
C VAL A 23 5.24 14.28 -1.10
N ARG A 24 4.25 15.13 -0.83
CA ARG A 24 2.82 14.79 -0.95
C ARG A 24 2.23 15.43 -2.21
N TYR A 25 1.66 14.61 -3.08
CA TYR A 25 0.98 15.06 -4.30
C TYR A 25 -0.53 14.82 -4.20
N VAL A 26 -1.34 15.75 -4.73
CA VAL A 26 -2.80 15.65 -4.74
C VAL A 26 -3.32 15.85 -6.17
N LEU A 27 -3.97 14.82 -6.73
CA LEU A 27 -4.66 14.90 -8.01
C LEU A 27 -6.13 15.32 -7.78
N TYR A 28 -6.50 16.52 -8.22
CA TYR A 28 -7.85 17.06 -8.08
C TYR A 28 -8.46 17.45 -9.43
N GLY A 29 -9.79 17.64 -9.46
CA GLY A 29 -10.53 18.01 -10.67
C GLY A 29 -11.96 17.46 -10.71
N LYS A 30 -12.76 17.90 -11.69
CA LYS A 30 -14.18 17.51 -11.85
C LYS A 30 -14.36 15.99 -11.96
N ARG A 31 -15.57 15.47 -11.69
CA ARG A 31 -15.89 14.04 -11.88
C ARG A 31 -15.65 13.63 -13.33
N GLY A 32 -15.13 12.41 -13.55
CA GLY A 32 -14.87 11.89 -14.90
C GLY A 32 -13.63 12.46 -15.62
N THR A 33 -12.83 13.31 -14.96
CA THR A 33 -11.64 13.92 -15.60
C THR A 33 -10.42 12.99 -15.69
N GLY A 34 -10.53 11.71 -15.34
CA GLY A 34 -9.46 10.71 -15.50
C GLY A 34 -8.36 10.71 -14.43
N LYS A 35 -8.61 11.27 -13.24
CA LYS A 35 -7.66 11.27 -12.10
C LYS A 35 -7.14 9.88 -11.76
N SER A 36 -8.02 8.89 -11.64
CA SER A 36 -7.64 7.52 -11.33
C SER A 36 -6.75 6.90 -12.41
N LEU A 37 -7.03 7.17 -13.69
CA LEU A 37 -6.16 6.70 -14.78
C LEU A 37 -4.79 7.39 -14.79
N THR A 38 -4.74 8.68 -14.44
CA THR A 38 -3.46 9.40 -14.23
C THR A 38 -2.66 8.74 -13.11
N LEU A 39 -3.30 8.39 -11.99
CA LEU A 39 -2.66 7.67 -10.89
C LEU A 39 -2.15 6.29 -11.33
N CYS A 40 -2.95 5.51 -12.06
CA CYS A 40 -2.53 4.21 -12.59
C CYS A 40 -1.29 4.34 -13.51
N HIS A 41 -1.22 5.38 -14.33
CA HIS A 41 -0.06 5.63 -15.18
C HIS A 41 1.21 5.89 -14.35
N ILE A 42 1.09 6.65 -13.26
CA ILE A 42 2.20 6.91 -12.34
C ILE A 42 2.63 5.62 -11.63
N VAL A 43 1.66 4.85 -11.11
CA VAL A 43 1.94 3.58 -10.41
C VAL A 43 2.65 2.59 -11.33
N HIS A 44 2.18 2.45 -12.57
CA HIS A 44 2.84 1.60 -13.57
C HIS A 44 4.27 2.06 -13.85
N TYR A 45 4.52 3.36 -13.95
CA TYR A 45 5.88 3.88 -14.08
C TYR A 45 6.75 3.52 -12.87
N CYS A 46 6.26 3.70 -11.64
CA CYS A 46 7.01 3.32 -10.45
C CYS A 46 7.30 1.80 -10.41
N HIS A 47 6.37 0.97 -10.87
CA HIS A 47 6.60 -0.47 -11.04
C HIS A 47 7.79 -0.75 -11.97
N THR A 48 7.84 -0.12 -13.14
CA THR A 48 8.91 -0.35 -14.12
C THR A 48 10.26 0.17 -13.67
N GLN A 49 10.30 1.13 -12.73
CA GLN A 49 11.53 1.60 -12.10
C GLN A 49 11.97 0.73 -10.91
N GLY A 50 11.26 -0.36 -10.60
CA GLY A 50 11.60 -1.24 -9.48
C GLY A 50 11.33 -0.59 -8.12
N TRP A 51 10.22 0.12 -7.96
CA TRP A 51 9.80 0.68 -6.67
C TRP A 51 8.88 -0.29 -5.94
N LEU A 52 8.93 -0.27 -4.60
CA LEU A 52 7.93 -0.94 -3.76
C LEU A 52 6.60 -0.17 -3.83
N LEU A 53 5.53 -0.85 -4.22
CA LEU A 53 4.22 -0.22 -4.45
C LEU A 53 3.24 -0.48 -3.31
N LEU A 54 2.77 0.59 -2.69
CA LEU A 54 1.69 0.56 -1.70
C LEU A 54 0.46 1.28 -2.26
N GLN A 55 -0.39 0.53 -2.96
CA GLN A 55 -1.59 1.09 -3.61
C GLN A 55 -2.86 0.74 -2.83
N VAL A 56 -3.68 1.77 -2.56
CA VAL A 56 -5.07 1.60 -2.08
C VAL A 56 -5.99 2.00 -3.24
N PRO A 57 -6.67 1.04 -3.91
CA PRO A 57 -7.47 1.33 -5.10
C PRO A 57 -8.64 2.29 -4.84
N ASP A 58 -9.34 2.10 -3.72
CA ASP A 58 -10.40 3.00 -3.27
C ASP A 58 -10.46 3.06 -1.74
N ALA A 59 -10.11 4.21 -1.17
CA ALA A 59 -10.16 4.44 0.27
C ALA A 59 -11.60 4.52 0.82
N HIS A 60 -12.61 4.76 -0.03
CA HIS A 60 -13.99 4.85 0.43
C HIS A 60 -14.52 3.52 0.95
N VAL A 61 -13.99 2.39 0.46
CA VAL A 61 -14.37 1.04 0.91
C VAL A 61 -14.04 0.83 2.40
N LEU A 62 -12.99 1.48 2.91
CA LEU A 62 -12.58 1.35 4.31
C LEU A 62 -13.54 2.07 5.28
N VAL A 63 -14.37 2.98 4.77
CA VAL A 63 -15.25 3.84 5.59
C VAL A 63 -16.73 3.67 5.26
N LYS A 64 -17.08 2.82 4.30
CA LYS A 64 -18.46 2.57 3.86
C LYS A 64 -18.68 1.09 3.66
N ASN A 65 -19.89 0.61 3.98
CA ASN A 65 -20.34 -0.76 3.72
C ASN A 65 -19.42 -1.85 4.33
N CYS A 66 -18.81 -1.57 5.48
CA CYS A 66 -17.99 -2.53 6.21
C CYS A 66 -18.87 -3.69 6.69
N LYS A 67 -18.72 -4.86 6.08
CA LYS A 67 -19.48 -6.07 6.44
C LYS A 67 -19.01 -6.66 7.77
N GLU A 68 -17.71 -6.61 8.00
CA GLU A 68 -17.04 -7.17 9.18
C GLU A 68 -16.22 -6.08 9.84
N LEU A 69 -16.58 -5.75 11.08
CA LEU A 69 -15.88 -4.78 11.90
C LEU A 69 -15.71 -5.39 13.29
N MET A 70 -14.46 -5.61 13.70
CA MET A 70 -14.12 -6.24 14.97
C MET A 70 -13.35 -5.26 15.85
N PRO A 71 -13.54 -5.27 17.17
CA PRO A 71 -12.67 -4.50 18.06
C PRO A 71 -11.23 -5.01 17.95
N SER A 72 -10.26 -4.10 17.90
CA SER A 72 -8.86 -4.49 17.71
C SER A 72 -8.31 -5.14 18.97
N SER A 73 -7.63 -6.28 18.79
CA SER A 73 -6.98 -7.02 19.88
C SER A 73 -5.72 -6.30 20.40
N PHE A 74 -5.10 -5.45 19.57
CA PHE A 74 -3.88 -4.72 19.91
C PHE A 74 -4.17 -3.32 20.49
N HIS A 75 -5.23 -2.66 20.01
CA HIS A 75 -5.61 -1.32 20.46
C HIS A 75 -7.10 -1.24 20.82
N SER A 76 -7.40 -1.13 22.11
CA SER A 76 -8.78 -1.13 22.63
C SER A 76 -9.71 -0.08 22.03
N ASN A 77 -9.17 1.03 21.52
CA ASN A 77 -9.95 2.15 20.97
C ASN A 77 -10.04 2.11 19.43
N ARG A 78 -9.66 1.00 18.79
CA ARG A 78 -9.65 0.83 17.34
C ARG A 78 -10.50 -0.36 16.92
N PHE A 79 -10.89 -0.34 15.65
CA PHE A 79 -11.61 -1.43 15.01
C PHE A 79 -10.85 -1.90 13.78
N ASP A 80 -10.86 -3.21 13.56
CA ASP A 80 -10.20 -3.89 12.47
C ASP A 80 -11.23 -4.43 11.47
N GLN A 81 -10.86 -4.41 10.20
CA GLN A 81 -11.67 -4.87 9.07
C GLN A 81 -10.98 -6.04 8.37
N PRO A 82 -11.14 -7.28 8.85
CA PRO A 82 -10.34 -8.42 8.39
C PRO A 82 -10.56 -8.75 6.90
N LEU A 83 -11.80 -8.66 6.42
CA LEU A 83 -12.14 -8.93 5.02
C LEU A 83 -11.41 -7.98 4.05
N GLU A 84 -11.47 -6.68 4.31
CA GLU A 84 -10.83 -5.67 3.47
C GLU A 84 -9.30 -5.75 3.58
N ALA A 85 -8.77 -5.95 4.78
CA ALA A 85 -7.35 -6.15 5.02
C ALA A 85 -6.80 -7.36 4.24
N SER A 86 -7.47 -8.52 4.31
CA SER A 86 -7.05 -9.74 3.60
C SER A 86 -7.07 -9.55 2.08
N ASN A 87 -8.14 -8.93 1.54
CA ASN A 87 -8.23 -8.65 0.12
C ASN A 87 -7.13 -7.69 -0.36
N TRP A 88 -6.82 -6.67 0.44
CA TRP A 88 -5.74 -5.75 0.14
C TRP A 88 -4.36 -6.44 0.19
N LEU A 89 -4.09 -7.27 1.22
CA LEU A 89 -2.83 -8.00 1.37
C LEU A 89 -2.56 -8.96 0.20
N LYS A 90 -3.58 -9.66 -0.32
CA LYS A 90 -3.45 -10.51 -1.51
C LYS A 90 -2.94 -9.72 -2.73
N ASN A 91 -3.51 -8.53 -2.96
CA ASN A 91 -3.09 -7.66 -4.07
C ASN A 91 -1.69 -7.07 -3.85
N PHE A 92 -1.39 -6.69 -2.60
CA PHE A 92 -0.07 -6.20 -2.21
C PHE A 92 1.02 -7.26 -2.43
N LYS A 93 0.74 -8.51 -2.06
CA LYS A 93 1.62 -9.66 -2.27
C LYS A 93 1.92 -9.89 -3.75
N ALA A 94 0.87 -9.95 -4.57
CA ALA A 94 0.99 -10.17 -6.01
C ALA A 94 1.83 -9.07 -6.70
N THR A 95 1.72 -7.83 -6.22
CA THR A 95 2.43 -6.67 -6.83
C THR A 95 3.92 -6.63 -6.44
N ASN A 96 4.26 -7.07 -5.23
CA ASN A 96 5.58 -6.83 -4.62
C ASN A 96 6.35 -8.12 -4.27
N GLU A 97 6.01 -9.26 -4.87
CA GLU A 97 6.50 -10.58 -4.47
C GLU A 97 8.03 -10.66 -4.32
N HIS A 98 8.77 -10.01 -5.23
CA HIS A 98 10.23 -9.98 -5.20
C HIS A 98 10.79 -9.25 -3.96
N PHE A 99 10.20 -8.13 -3.55
CA PHE A 99 10.61 -7.40 -2.35
C PHE A 99 10.28 -8.15 -1.07
N LEU A 100 9.17 -8.89 -1.05
CA LEU A 100 8.73 -9.61 0.14
C LEU A 100 9.70 -10.71 0.59
N LYS A 101 10.50 -11.23 -0.36
CA LYS A 101 11.58 -12.21 -0.08
C LYS A 101 12.87 -11.54 0.41
N GLN A 102 13.08 -10.27 0.06
CA GLN A 102 14.32 -9.54 0.35
C GLN A 102 14.24 -8.75 1.66
N ILE A 103 13.09 -8.13 1.94
CA ILE A 103 12.88 -7.32 3.14
C ILE A 103 12.74 -8.25 4.35
N ARG A 104 13.48 -7.95 5.42
CA ARG A 104 13.45 -8.69 6.68
C ARG A 104 12.81 -7.87 7.79
N THR A 105 12.15 -8.55 8.72
CA THR A 105 11.63 -7.95 9.93
C THR A 105 12.76 -7.59 10.88
N ASN A 106 12.66 -6.43 11.54
CA ASN A 106 13.61 -6.00 12.58
C ASN A 106 13.04 -6.17 14.00
N GLN A 107 11.83 -6.74 14.10
CA GLN A 107 11.10 -6.89 15.34
C GLN A 107 10.36 -8.22 15.34
N ARG A 108 10.12 -8.73 16.55
CA ARG A 108 9.27 -9.89 16.78
C ARG A 108 7.81 -9.45 16.85
N TYR A 109 6.96 -10.06 16.02
CA TYR A 109 5.52 -9.80 15.97
C TYR A 109 4.77 -10.98 16.58
N VAL A 110 3.90 -10.72 17.58
CA VAL A 110 3.10 -11.77 18.25
C VAL A 110 1.66 -11.67 17.74
N TRP A 111 1.18 -12.71 17.07
CA TRP A 111 -0.17 -12.77 16.49
C TRP A 111 -1.18 -13.34 17.48
N SER A 112 -0.75 -14.40 18.18
CA SER A 112 -1.57 -15.10 19.17
C SER A 112 -0.67 -15.59 20.31
N LYS A 113 -1.27 -16.20 21.34
CA LYS A 113 -0.49 -16.80 22.45
C LYS A 113 0.46 -17.92 21.96
N ARG A 114 0.22 -18.48 20.78
CA ARG A 114 0.96 -19.62 20.22
C ARG A 114 1.80 -19.25 19.01
N GLU A 115 1.45 -18.18 18.31
CA GLU A 115 2.08 -17.81 17.04
C GLU A 115 2.78 -16.46 17.16
N ALA A 116 4.04 -16.45 16.77
CA ALA A 116 4.85 -15.26 16.63
C ALA A 116 5.76 -15.39 15.41
N THR A 117 5.99 -14.28 14.73
CA THR A 117 7.02 -14.14 13.71
C THR A 117 8.23 -13.47 14.36
N ASP A 118 9.36 -14.17 14.41
CA ASP A 118 10.58 -13.65 15.01
C ASP A 118 11.27 -12.60 14.15
N GLU A 119 12.29 -11.94 14.72
CA GLU A 119 13.14 -11.00 14.02
C GLU A 119 13.95 -11.70 12.91
N GLY A 120 14.19 -10.99 11.81
CA GLY A 120 14.99 -11.46 10.68
C GLY A 120 14.22 -12.33 9.68
N ARG A 121 12.92 -12.58 9.90
CA ARG A 121 12.05 -13.32 8.98
C ARG A 121 11.69 -12.47 7.75
N PRO A 122 11.49 -13.08 6.57
CA PRO A 122 11.09 -12.33 5.38
C PRO A 122 9.71 -11.70 5.58
N LEU A 123 9.51 -10.49 5.06
CA LEU A 123 8.25 -9.76 5.18
C LEU A 123 7.07 -10.52 4.56
N GLY A 124 7.34 -11.37 3.55
CA GLY A 124 6.31 -12.25 2.97
C GLY A 124 5.62 -13.17 3.99
N GLU A 125 6.31 -13.62 5.03
CA GLU A 125 5.69 -14.45 6.08
C GLU A 125 4.71 -13.68 6.96
N VAL A 126 4.94 -12.38 7.14
CA VAL A 126 4.01 -11.48 7.84
C VAL A 126 2.75 -11.23 7.02
N VAL A 127 2.89 -11.21 5.69
CA VAL A 127 1.77 -11.00 4.75
C VAL A 127 0.89 -12.25 4.61
N ASP A 128 1.45 -13.43 4.87
CA ASP A 128 0.78 -14.73 4.71
C ASP A 128 0.09 -15.24 5.99
N GLN A 129 0.29 -14.57 7.12
CA GLN A 129 -0.48 -14.78 8.36
C GLN A 129 -1.87 -14.16 8.27
#